data_AF-N4VVK9-F1
#
_entry.id   AF-N4VVK9-F1
#
_cell.length_a   1.000
_cell.length_b   1.000
_cell.length_c   1.000
_cell.angle_alpha   90.00
_cell.angle_beta   90.00
_cell.angle_gamma   90.00
#
_symmetry.space_group_name_H-M   'P 1'
#
loop_
_entity.id
_entity.type
_entity.pdbx_description
1 polymer ?
#
loop_
_entity_poly.entity_id
_entity_poly.type
_entity_poly.pdbx_seq_one_letter_code
_entity_poly.pdbx_strand_id
1 'polypeptide(L)'
;MALLRASLLPMALMSAVLAAPADPAHPMITPPPSRVRRSPDLTDDIGGYVHSVLGGLGSDISSFVASGVPNYFQGFPTGTQVLSSLGISDGDLAAQPTQVLNVPAYANWTDEGWNVRVHGNVFKQPDISQSKVDDLANVFLIDVDVDQLPADQQAQARNVTKSIFVVQQGDQNVTMNFVNNVAVEPGASGGAVNARGGAQSINMPYLTTGQGDFDAFVKLQNTTGANGGHLVPGNETQSIQTLNMYTNGTLTGNATAYLVPPQGITILSDIDDILRITKIYQPKEGLLNSFARPFTPWENMPDIYANWSASIPDFHFHYLTTTPEQVTRNYMEFIYKTYPLGSFDTRPLNFSDVQATLSIRRFLLDKIFQTFPQRKFILVGDTTNSDVMKAYPAMYKDYPNQVLCILLRNTSATDSGDKFPYNTEGFKDIPQNNYMFFKVPDDLTNLDVANGQCYNATIPQNVTFKTQGLPFGLGNSAGTKSPPASWALAVGLFVMGLGSLL
;
A
#
# COMPACT_ATOMS: atom_id res chain seq x y z
N MET A 1 24.68 -74.49 -24.74
CA MET A 1 24.19 -73.18 -25.22
C MET A 1 24.80 -72.09 -24.35
N ALA A 2 25.31 -71.05 -25.02
CA ALA A 2 26.02 -69.84 -24.55
C ALA A 2 25.47 -69.20 -23.24
N LEU A 3 26.32 -68.79 -22.28
CA LEU A 3 27.01 -67.48 -22.15
C LEU A 3 26.05 -66.27 -22.08
N LEU A 4 25.98 -65.58 -20.93
CA LEU A 4 26.46 -64.18 -20.79
C LEU A 4 26.43 -63.68 -19.32
N ARG A 5 27.37 -62.78 -19.03
CA ARG A 5 27.69 -62.11 -17.75
C ARG A 5 26.94 -60.78 -17.57
N ALA A 6 27.08 -60.22 -16.35
CA ALA A 6 27.18 -58.79 -15.99
C ALA A 6 25.82 -58.12 -15.63
N SER A 7 25.65 -57.26 -14.61
CA SER A 7 26.56 -56.51 -13.72
C SER A 7 25.81 -56.15 -12.43
N LEU A 8 26.47 -56.23 -11.28
CA LEU A 8 26.01 -55.62 -10.02
C LEU A 8 26.46 -54.15 -10.00
N LEU A 9 25.52 -53.21 -9.94
CA LEU A 9 25.77 -51.81 -9.57
C LEU A 9 25.29 -51.59 -8.12
N PRO A 10 26.07 -50.90 -7.26
CA PRO A 10 25.65 -50.58 -5.91
C PRO A 10 24.66 -49.41 -5.94
N MET A 11 23.52 -49.59 -5.27
CA MET A 11 22.53 -48.55 -5.01
C MET A 11 23.16 -47.53 -4.06
N ALA A 12 23.46 -46.34 -4.58
CA ALA A 12 24.02 -45.25 -3.80
C ALA A 12 23.01 -44.79 -2.73
N LEU A 13 23.46 -44.81 -1.47
CA LEU A 13 22.81 -44.12 -0.37
C LEU A 13 22.78 -42.61 -0.68
N MET A 14 21.61 -42.09 -1.08
CA MET A 14 21.36 -40.66 -1.01
C MET A 14 21.10 -40.30 0.45
N SER A 15 22.11 -39.72 1.10
CA SER A 15 21.95 -39.00 2.35
C SER A 15 20.91 -37.91 2.15
N ALA A 16 19.78 -37.99 2.88
CA ALA A 16 18.84 -36.91 2.99
C ALA A 16 19.57 -35.72 3.66
N VAL A 17 19.92 -34.72 2.86
CA VAL A 17 20.33 -33.42 3.39
C VAL A 17 19.06 -32.78 3.93
N LEU A 18 18.82 -32.94 5.23
CA LEU A 18 17.87 -32.10 5.96
C LEU A 18 18.32 -30.65 5.76
N ALA A 19 17.50 -29.87 5.05
CA ALA A 19 17.68 -28.44 4.97
C ALA A 19 17.69 -27.90 6.40
N ALA A 20 18.78 -27.24 6.79
CA ALA A 20 18.83 -26.50 8.05
C ALA A 20 17.70 -25.46 8.04
N PRO A 21 17.02 -25.20 9.17
CA PRO A 21 16.07 -24.11 9.26
C PRO A 21 16.77 -22.81 8.84
N ALA A 22 16.16 -22.08 7.91
CA ALA A 22 16.64 -20.75 7.56
C ALA A 22 16.68 -19.89 8.83
N ASP A 23 17.83 -19.26 9.10
CA ASP A 23 17.94 -18.32 10.20
C ASP A 23 16.84 -17.25 10.07
N PRO A 24 16.15 -16.90 11.17
CA PRO A 24 15.17 -15.82 11.13
C PRO A 24 15.87 -14.56 10.61
N ALA A 25 15.25 -13.90 9.62
CA ALA A 25 15.78 -12.67 9.04
C ALA A 25 16.19 -11.70 10.16
N HIS A 26 17.47 -11.34 10.22
CA HIS A 26 17.95 -10.33 11.16
C HIS A 26 17.24 -9.00 10.83
N PRO A 27 16.86 -8.20 11.84
CA PRO A 27 16.34 -6.86 11.61
C PRO A 27 17.27 -6.11 10.65
N MET A 28 16.73 -5.37 9.68
CA MET A 28 17.56 -4.55 8.79
C MET A 28 18.42 -3.60 9.63
N ILE A 29 19.71 -3.94 9.79
CA ILE A 29 20.73 -3.04 10.34
C ILE A 29 21.02 -2.05 9.21
N THR A 30 20.41 -0.88 9.27
CA THR A 30 20.73 0.18 8.32
C THR A 30 22.20 0.59 8.58
N PRO A 31 23.09 0.59 7.57
CA PRO A 31 24.48 0.97 7.76
C PRO A 31 24.60 2.37 8.39
N PRO A 32 25.63 2.63 9.22
CA PRO A 32 25.86 3.94 9.80
C PRO A 32 25.95 5.02 8.70
N PRO A 33 25.40 6.22 8.95
CA PRO A 33 25.19 7.24 7.94
C PRO A 33 26.52 7.70 7.32
N SER A 34 26.60 7.67 5.99
CA SER A 34 27.63 8.38 5.23
C SER A 34 26.98 9.56 4.51
N ARG A 35 27.62 10.73 4.57
CA ARG A 35 27.14 11.98 3.91
C ARG A 35 27.37 11.94 2.41
N VAL A 36 26.85 10.93 1.72
CA VAL A 36 27.01 10.75 0.29
C VAL A 36 25.65 10.83 -0.39
N ARG A 37 25.58 11.60 -1.47
CA ARG A 37 24.42 11.65 -2.37
C ARG A 37 24.07 10.23 -2.78
N ARG A 38 22.82 9.80 -2.57
CA ARG A 38 22.35 8.51 -3.09
C ARG A 38 22.42 8.61 -4.63
N SER A 39 23.20 7.73 -5.27
CA SER A 39 23.38 7.78 -6.72
C SER A 39 22.02 7.75 -7.43
N PRO A 40 21.71 8.72 -8.30
CA PRO A 40 20.54 8.63 -9.17
C PRO A 40 20.93 7.72 -10.33
N ASP A 41 20.26 6.59 -10.50
CA ASP A 41 20.32 5.89 -11.78
C ASP A 41 19.01 5.16 -12.07
N LEU A 42 18.67 5.09 -13.35
CA LEU A 42 17.44 4.56 -13.97
C LEU A 42 16.16 5.43 -13.96
N THR A 43 16.22 6.73 -14.25
CA THR A 43 14.99 7.46 -14.67
C THR A 43 14.70 7.33 -16.17
N ASP A 44 15.70 7.10 -17.01
CA ASP A 44 15.53 7.10 -18.47
C ASP A 44 15.22 5.71 -19.09
N ASP A 45 15.52 4.61 -18.40
CA ASP A 45 15.35 3.25 -18.95
C ASP A 45 13.98 2.61 -18.61
N ILE A 46 13.27 3.18 -17.63
CA ILE A 46 11.94 2.70 -17.21
C ILE A 46 10.89 3.03 -18.28
N GLY A 47 10.98 4.19 -18.94
CA GLY A 47 10.04 4.59 -20.00
C GLY A 47 10.06 3.67 -21.23
N GLY A 48 11.23 3.14 -21.60
CA GLY A 48 11.39 2.21 -22.73
C GLY A 48 10.89 0.80 -22.43
N TYR A 49 11.05 0.33 -21.19
CA TYR A 49 10.67 -1.03 -20.80
C TYR A 49 9.16 -1.18 -20.51
N VAL A 50 8.51 -0.14 -19.97
CA VAL A 50 7.05 -0.12 -19.81
C VAL A 50 6.37 -0.26 -21.18
N HIS A 51 6.93 0.33 -22.24
CA HIS A 51 6.42 0.18 -23.60
C HIS A 51 6.58 -1.24 -24.18
N SER A 52 7.63 -1.98 -23.81
CA SER A 52 7.89 -3.32 -24.34
C SER A 52 7.06 -4.41 -23.65
N VAL A 53 6.76 -4.26 -22.36
CA VAL A 53 5.85 -5.16 -21.61
C VAL A 53 4.40 -4.96 -22.03
N LEU A 54 4.00 -3.72 -22.35
CA LEU A 54 2.66 -3.42 -22.88
C LEU A 54 2.45 -3.91 -24.33
N GLY A 55 3.51 -4.05 -25.12
CA GLY A 55 3.42 -4.53 -26.51
C GLY A 55 3.12 -6.03 -26.67
N GLY A 56 3.24 -6.82 -25.59
CA GLY A 56 3.06 -8.28 -25.63
C GLY A 56 1.66 -8.79 -25.29
N LEU A 57 0.74 -7.91 -24.88
CA LEU A 57 -0.61 -8.28 -24.43
C LEU A 57 -1.66 -7.54 -25.26
N GLY A 58 -2.40 -8.29 -26.08
CA GLY A 58 -3.39 -7.80 -27.04
C GLY A 58 -4.24 -6.61 -26.55
N SER A 59 -4.50 -5.69 -27.48
CA SER A 59 -4.84 -4.28 -27.27
C SER A 59 -6.13 -3.96 -26.51
N ASP A 60 -7.00 -4.93 -26.25
CA ASP A 60 -8.40 -4.60 -25.94
C ASP A 60 -8.84 -4.91 -24.50
N ILE A 61 -7.96 -5.46 -23.64
CA ILE A 61 -8.27 -5.74 -22.22
C ILE A 61 -7.07 -5.44 -21.27
N SER A 62 -5.90 -5.07 -21.78
CA SER A 62 -4.62 -5.24 -21.04
C SER A 62 -4.01 -4.00 -20.38
N SER A 63 -4.51 -2.77 -20.58
CA SER A 63 -3.81 -1.60 -20.05
C SER A 63 -4.19 -1.22 -18.61
N PHE A 64 -5.42 -1.44 -18.16
CA PHE A 64 -5.96 -0.87 -16.90
C PHE A 64 -5.41 -1.47 -15.59
N VAL A 65 -4.73 -2.63 -15.64
CA VAL A 65 -4.50 -3.49 -14.45
C VAL A 65 -3.07 -4.05 -14.35
N ALA A 66 -2.20 -3.80 -15.34
CA ALA A 66 -0.88 -4.45 -15.41
C ALA A 66 0.08 -4.02 -14.28
N SER A 67 -0.12 -2.86 -13.67
CA SER A 67 0.77 -2.29 -12.63
C SER A 67 0.27 -2.48 -11.19
N GLY A 68 -0.94 -3.03 -10.99
CA GLY A 68 -1.57 -3.07 -9.66
C GLY A 68 -2.01 -1.71 -9.13
N VAL A 69 -1.93 -0.66 -9.94
CA VAL A 69 -2.40 0.69 -9.65
C VAL A 69 -3.40 1.06 -10.74
N PRO A 70 -4.62 1.52 -10.41
CA PRO A 70 -5.55 1.98 -11.43
C PRO A 70 -4.89 3.00 -12.36
N ASN A 71 -5.03 2.82 -13.67
CA ASN A 71 -4.31 3.63 -14.68
C ASN A 71 -4.42 5.14 -14.50
N TYR A 72 -5.51 5.63 -13.91
CA TYR A 72 -5.73 7.06 -13.70
C TYR A 72 -4.84 7.70 -12.61
N PHE A 73 -4.18 6.90 -11.77
CA PHE A 73 -3.15 7.38 -10.84
C PHE A 73 -1.73 7.32 -11.43
N GLN A 74 -1.59 6.94 -12.70
CA GLN A 74 -0.30 6.89 -13.38
C GLN A 74 0.00 8.19 -14.10
N GLY A 75 1.28 8.58 -14.15
CA GLY A 75 1.73 9.73 -14.94
C GLY A 75 1.44 11.10 -14.33
N PHE A 76 1.23 11.19 -13.02
CA PHE A 76 1.18 12.49 -12.34
C PHE A 76 2.47 13.27 -12.59
N PRO A 77 2.38 14.57 -12.94
CA PRO A 77 3.56 15.36 -13.24
C PRO A 77 4.42 15.53 -12.00
N THR A 78 5.75 15.54 -12.19
CA THR A 78 6.72 15.78 -11.11
C THR A 78 7.73 16.84 -11.51
N GLY A 79 8.24 17.58 -10.54
CA GLY A 79 9.28 18.60 -10.70
C GLY A 79 8.94 19.60 -11.80
N THR A 80 9.82 19.68 -12.81
CA THR A 80 9.70 20.61 -13.94
C THR A 80 8.51 20.31 -14.86
N GLN A 81 7.97 19.09 -14.86
CA GLN A 81 6.76 18.77 -15.63
C GLN A 81 5.55 19.56 -15.13
N VAL A 82 5.47 19.78 -13.81
CA VAL A 82 4.40 20.59 -13.20
C VAL A 82 4.50 22.02 -13.71
N LEU A 83 5.68 22.63 -13.63
CA LEU A 83 5.92 23.99 -14.12
C LEU A 83 5.60 24.13 -15.61
N SER A 84 6.06 23.19 -16.44
CA SER A 84 5.75 23.17 -17.87
C SER A 84 4.25 23.04 -18.15
N SER A 85 3.53 22.22 -17.37
CA SER A 85 2.08 22.04 -17.55
C SER A 85 1.25 23.26 -17.11
N LEU A 86 1.80 24.05 -16.19
CA LEU A 86 1.16 25.24 -15.63
C LEU A 86 1.58 26.53 -16.33
N GLY A 87 2.65 26.52 -17.13
CA GLY A 87 3.20 27.73 -17.75
C GLY A 87 3.79 28.72 -16.73
N ILE A 88 4.28 28.20 -15.60
CA ILE A 88 4.80 29.02 -14.48
C ILE A 88 6.32 29.14 -14.59
N SER A 89 6.85 30.33 -14.34
CA SER A 89 8.29 30.58 -14.29
C SER A 89 8.90 30.10 -12.96
N ASP A 90 10.18 29.71 -12.97
CA ASP A 90 10.89 29.28 -11.75
C ASP A 90 10.89 30.36 -10.64
N GLY A 91 10.86 31.64 -11.02
CA GLY A 91 10.88 32.77 -10.09
C GLY A 91 9.62 32.90 -9.24
N ASP A 92 8.45 32.62 -9.80
CA ASP A 92 7.17 32.70 -9.10
C ASP A 92 7.04 31.57 -8.06
N LEU A 93 7.57 30.39 -8.38
CA LEU A 93 7.65 29.26 -7.45
C LEU A 93 8.64 29.53 -6.31
N ALA A 94 9.75 30.24 -6.57
CA ALA A 94 10.76 30.51 -5.55
C ALA A 94 10.19 31.27 -4.33
N ALA A 95 9.22 32.16 -4.56
CA ALA A 95 8.53 32.93 -3.52
C ALA A 95 7.55 32.09 -2.67
N GLN A 96 7.13 30.91 -3.14
CA GLN A 96 6.20 30.05 -2.41
C GLN A 96 6.89 29.35 -1.23
N PRO A 97 6.19 29.19 -0.08
CA PRO A 97 6.74 28.51 1.08
C PRO A 97 6.98 27.03 0.79
N THR A 98 8.10 26.51 1.30
CA THR A 98 8.37 25.08 1.29
C THR A 98 7.42 24.36 2.24
N GLN A 99 6.81 23.30 1.74
CA GLN A 99 5.89 22.43 2.46
C GLN A 99 6.48 21.03 2.56
N VAL A 100 6.03 20.30 3.58
CA VAL A 100 6.47 18.92 3.80
C VAL A 100 5.27 18.05 4.08
N LEU A 101 5.12 16.96 3.35
CA LEU A 101 4.25 15.85 3.70
C LEU A 101 5.06 14.88 4.55
N ASN A 102 4.66 14.73 5.82
CA ASN A 102 5.15 13.63 6.64
C ASN A 102 4.13 12.50 6.59
N VAL A 103 4.62 11.29 6.40
CA VAL A 103 3.79 10.09 6.47
C VAL A 103 3.95 9.45 7.86
N PRO A 104 2.85 9.03 8.52
CA PRO A 104 2.88 8.40 9.83
C PRO A 104 3.79 7.17 9.88
N ALA A 105 4.79 7.24 10.75
CA ALA A 105 5.93 6.33 10.78
C ALA A 105 5.70 5.15 11.72
N TYR A 106 6.39 4.04 11.47
CA TYR A 106 6.62 3.00 12.47
C TYR A 106 8.08 3.01 12.93
N ALA A 107 8.32 2.54 14.15
CA ALA A 107 9.65 2.30 14.69
C ALA A 107 9.75 0.88 15.25
N ASN A 108 10.86 0.21 14.96
CA ASN A 108 11.19 -1.07 15.59
C ASN A 108 12.20 -0.87 16.72
N TRP A 109 12.29 -1.87 17.58
CA TRP A 109 13.31 -1.95 18.61
C TRP A 109 14.52 -2.74 18.07
N THR A 110 15.72 -2.18 18.26
CA THR A 110 17.00 -2.80 17.91
C THR A 110 17.92 -2.84 19.14
N ASP A 111 19.09 -3.46 19.02
CA ASP A 111 20.10 -3.47 20.09
C ASP A 111 20.63 -2.07 20.45
N GLU A 112 20.38 -1.07 19.60
CA GLU A 112 20.77 0.33 19.81
C GLU A 112 19.58 1.22 20.23
N GLY A 113 18.41 0.63 20.46
CA GLY A 113 17.20 1.32 20.92
C GLY A 113 16.09 1.41 19.86
N TRP A 114 15.20 2.38 20.01
CA TRP A 114 14.11 2.63 19.06
C TRP A 114 14.67 3.22 17.76
N ASN A 115 14.32 2.61 16.63
CA ASN A 115 14.75 3.03 15.31
C ASN A 115 13.51 3.31 14.44
N VAL A 116 13.24 4.60 14.20
CA VAL A 116 12.01 5.07 13.53
C VAL A 116 12.25 5.34 12.06
N ARG A 117 11.39 4.80 11.19
CA ARG A 117 11.41 5.10 9.76
C ARG A 117 10.67 6.39 9.50
N VAL A 118 11.39 7.48 9.33
CA VAL A 118 10.82 8.76 8.95
C VAL A 118 10.81 8.86 7.43
N HIS A 119 9.63 9.05 6.86
CA HIS A 119 9.48 9.21 5.42
C HIS A 119 8.40 10.21 5.01
N GLY A 120 8.54 10.76 3.82
CA GLY A 120 7.71 11.82 3.31
C GLY A 120 8.30 12.55 2.10
N ASN A 121 7.68 13.68 1.74
CA ASN A 121 8.03 14.46 0.57
C ASN A 121 8.10 15.97 0.86
N VAL A 122 9.12 16.65 0.32
CA VAL A 122 9.28 18.11 0.37
C VAL A 122 8.87 18.69 -0.99
N PHE A 123 7.96 19.65 -0.96
CA PHE A 123 7.40 20.25 -2.18
C PHE A 123 7.04 21.72 -1.98
N LYS A 124 6.77 22.41 -3.09
CA LYS A 124 6.14 23.73 -3.12
C LYS A 124 4.83 23.65 -3.87
N GLN A 125 3.84 24.40 -3.39
CA GLN A 125 2.55 24.54 -4.06
C GLN A 125 2.63 25.76 -5.00
N PRO A 126 2.44 25.59 -6.32
CA PRO A 126 2.30 26.72 -7.23
C PRO A 126 1.05 27.54 -6.91
N ASP A 127 1.16 28.86 -7.03
CA ASP A 127 0.00 29.74 -6.97
C ASP A 127 -0.66 29.80 -8.36
N ILE A 128 -1.85 29.23 -8.47
CA ILE A 128 -2.63 29.13 -9.71
C ILE A 128 -4.06 29.60 -9.48
N SER A 129 -4.64 30.24 -10.49
CA SER A 129 -6.03 30.71 -10.42
C SER A 129 -6.99 29.54 -10.20
N GLN A 130 -8.12 29.81 -9.56
CA GLN A 130 -9.15 28.79 -9.38
C GLN A 130 -9.65 28.23 -10.72
N SER A 131 -9.77 29.07 -11.76
CA SER A 131 -10.14 28.60 -13.10
C SER A 131 -9.15 27.56 -13.63
N LYS A 132 -7.84 27.77 -13.41
CA LYS A 132 -6.82 26.81 -13.82
C LYS A 132 -6.89 25.53 -13.00
N VAL A 133 -7.18 25.62 -11.70
CA VAL A 133 -7.42 24.43 -10.86
C VAL A 133 -8.62 23.63 -11.38
N ASP A 134 -9.72 24.31 -11.72
CA ASP A 134 -10.93 23.67 -12.25
C ASP A 134 -10.65 22.99 -13.60
N ASP A 135 -9.92 23.66 -14.51
CA ASP A 135 -9.48 23.07 -15.80
C ASP A 135 -8.65 21.79 -15.59
N LEU A 136 -7.72 21.81 -14.63
CA LEU A 136 -6.88 20.64 -14.31
C LEU A 136 -7.67 19.52 -13.63
N ALA A 137 -8.67 19.88 -12.81
CA ALA A 137 -9.54 18.92 -12.16
C ALA A 137 -10.44 18.20 -13.17
N ASN A 138 -10.98 18.92 -14.16
CA ASN A 138 -11.84 18.36 -15.21
C ASN A 138 -11.14 17.26 -16.03
N VAL A 139 -9.81 17.27 -16.13
CA VAL A 139 -9.03 16.18 -16.79
C VAL A 139 -9.25 14.82 -16.12
N PHE A 140 -9.52 14.80 -14.80
CA PHE A 140 -9.75 13.56 -14.05
C PHE A 140 -11.22 13.15 -14.00
N LEU A 141 -12.15 14.00 -14.46
CA LEU A 141 -13.58 13.75 -14.37
C LEU A 141 -14.12 13.30 -15.74
N ILE A 142 -14.99 12.29 -15.74
CA ILE A 142 -15.61 11.77 -16.97
C ILE A 142 -17.05 12.28 -17.08
N ASP A 143 -17.34 12.98 -18.18
CA ASP A 143 -18.64 13.56 -18.55
C ASP A 143 -19.25 14.54 -17.54
N VAL A 144 -18.43 15.11 -16.64
CA VAL A 144 -18.87 16.12 -15.68
C VAL A 144 -17.72 17.06 -15.38
N ASP A 145 -18.02 18.36 -15.33
CA ASP A 145 -17.06 19.39 -14.95
C ASP A 145 -17.24 19.79 -13.49
N VAL A 146 -16.19 20.36 -12.88
CA VAL A 146 -16.22 20.81 -11.49
C VAL A 146 -17.40 21.74 -11.21
N ASP A 147 -17.74 22.68 -12.11
CA ASP A 147 -18.84 23.63 -11.89
C ASP A 147 -20.24 22.97 -11.85
N GLN A 148 -20.37 21.75 -12.37
CA GLN A 148 -21.59 20.94 -12.33
C GLN A 148 -21.70 20.10 -11.06
N LEU A 149 -20.62 20.00 -10.26
CA LEU A 149 -20.61 19.24 -9.02
C LEU A 149 -21.22 20.02 -7.85
N PRO A 150 -21.76 19.33 -6.82
CA PRO A 150 -22.10 19.94 -5.53
C PRO A 150 -20.89 20.63 -4.86
N ALA A 151 -21.14 21.64 -4.03
CA ALA A 151 -20.09 22.51 -3.48
C ALA A 151 -19.00 21.78 -2.67
N ASP A 152 -19.39 20.76 -1.89
CA ASP A 152 -18.45 19.90 -1.17
C ASP A 152 -17.58 19.09 -2.12
N GLN A 153 -18.15 18.59 -3.22
CA GLN A 153 -17.42 17.84 -4.23
C GLN A 153 -16.47 18.72 -5.05
N GLN A 154 -16.88 19.96 -5.33
CA GLN A 154 -15.99 20.96 -5.94
C GLN A 154 -14.78 21.24 -5.07
N ALA A 155 -15.00 21.44 -3.76
CA ALA A 155 -13.92 21.72 -2.82
C ALA A 155 -12.91 20.56 -2.79
N GLN A 156 -13.41 19.32 -2.75
CA GLN A 156 -12.54 18.16 -2.77
C GLN A 156 -11.80 17.99 -4.09
N ALA A 157 -12.48 18.12 -5.25
CA ALA A 157 -11.84 18.09 -6.56
C ALA A 157 -10.67 19.07 -6.64
N ARG A 158 -10.91 20.33 -6.24
CA ARG A 158 -9.88 21.38 -6.19
C ARG A 158 -8.73 21.03 -5.24
N ASN A 159 -9.02 20.49 -4.06
CA ASN A 159 -8.01 20.16 -3.06
C ASN A 159 -7.12 18.99 -3.51
N VAL A 160 -7.72 17.91 -4.04
CA VAL A 160 -7.00 16.77 -4.59
C VAL A 160 -6.15 17.21 -5.80
N THR A 161 -6.71 18.00 -6.71
CA THR A 161 -5.96 18.53 -7.85
C THR A 161 -4.76 19.37 -7.41
N LYS A 162 -4.93 20.28 -6.44
CA LYS A 162 -3.81 21.07 -5.91
C LYS A 162 -2.71 20.17 -5.33
N SER A 163 -3.07 19.09 -4.63
CA SER A 163 -2.08 18.19 -4.06
C SER A 163 -1.29 17.42 -5.11
N ILE A 164 -1.90 17.11 -6.26
CA ILE A 164 -1.23 16.46 -7.41
C ILE A 164 -0.24 17.40 -8.09
N PHE A 165 -0.66 18.65 -8.34
CA PHE A 165 0.14 19.65 -9.05
C PHE A 165 1.07 20.42 -8.10
N VAL A 166 1.94 19.70 -7.40
CA VAL A 166 2.99 20.26 -6.53
C VAL A 166 4.37 20.08 -7.14
N VAL A 167 5.27 21.04 -6.89
CA VAL A 167 6.65 20.98 -7.39
C VAL A 167 7.57 20.44 -6.31
N GLN A 168 8.05 19.22 -6.51
CA GLN A 168 8.99 18.55 -5.60
C GLN A 168 10.30 19.35 -5.46
N GLN A 169 10.86 19.38 -4.24
CA GLN A 169 12.07 20.12 -3.91
C GLN A 169 13.21 19.16 -3.55
N GLY A 170 14.15 18.98 -4.48
CA GLY A 170 15.32 18.15 -4.26
C GLY A 170 16.47 18.83 -3.52
N ASP A 171 17.43 18.00 -3.08
CA ASP A 171 18.65 18.41 -2.37
C ASP A 171 18.38 19.27 -1.10
N GLN A 172 17.22 19.08 -0.45
CA GLN A 172 16.83 19.80 0.77
C GLN A 172 17.27 19.06 2.02
N ASN A 173 17.63 19.80 3.07
CA ASN A 173 17.88 19.23 4.40
C ASN A 173 16.58 19.20 5.22
N VAL A 174 16.29 18.07 5.85
CA VAL A 174 15.07 17.87 6.64
C VAL A 174 15.46 17.63 8.09
N THR A 175 14.85 18.38 9.01
CA THR A 175 14.99 18.19 10.46
C THR A 175 13.63 17.81 11.03
N MET A 176 13.57 16.70 11.77
CA MET A 176 12.36 16.21 12.41
C MET A 176 12.39 16.46 13.92
N ASN A 177 11.35 17.12 14.43
CA ASN A 177 11.12 17.33 15.86
C ASN A 177 10.12 16.29 16.37
N PHE A 178 10.56 15.41 17.25
CA PHE A 178 9.72 14.47 17.96
C PHE A 178 9.23 15.10 19.27
N VAL A 179 7.95 14.94 19.57
CA VAL A 179 7.35 15.40 20.83
C VAL A 179 6.27 14.42 21.31
N ASN A 180 6.11 14.36 22.62
CA ASN A 180 5.30 13.38 23.34
C ASN A 180 3.95 13.98 23.76
N ASN A 181 3.09 14.29 22.77
CA ASN A 181 1.78 14.91 22.96
C ASN A 181 0.70 14.40 21.98
N VAL A 182 0.72 13.11 21.65
CA VAL A 182 -0.27 12.52 20.74
C VAL A 182 -1.63 12.45 21.44
N ALA A 183 -2.70 12.80 20.75
CA ALA A 183 -4.05 12.58 21.28
C ALA A 183 -4.37 11.09 21.10
N VAL A 184 -4.23 10.31 22.18
CA VAL A 184 -4.49 8.87 22.19
C VAL A 184 -5.69 8.58 23.08
N GLU A 185 -6.67 7.87 22.54
CA GLU A 185 -7.89 7.50 23.25
C GLU A 185 -7.82 6.02 23.67
N PRO A 186 -8.02 5.69 24.97
CA PRO A 186 -8.03 4.32 25.44
C PRO A 186 -9.05 3.46 24.67
N GLY A 187 -8.59 2.33 24.10
CA GLY A 187 -9.44 1.39 23.36
C GLY A 187 -9.78 1.79 21.91
N ALA A 188 -9.54 3.04 21.50
CA ALA A 188 -9.77 3.48 20.12
C ALA A 188 -8.49 3.52 19.26
N SER A 189 -7.31 3.47 19.89
CA SER A 189 -6.00 3.61 19.22
C SER A 189 -5.13 2.33 19.26
N GLY A 190 -5.72 1.13 19.20
CA GLY A 190 -4.97 -0.14 19.16
C GLY A 190 -4.13 -0.40 20.42
N GLY A 191 -4.57 0.11 21.57
CA GLY A 191 -3.78 0.06 22.80
C GLY A 191 -2.53 0.95 22.81
N ALA A 192 -2.40 1.88 21.85
CA ALA A 192 -1.33 2.86 21.86
C ALA A 192 -1.37 3.74 23.12
N VAL A 193 -0.21 4.24 23.52
CA VAL A 193 -0.03 5.13 24.67
C VAL A 193 0.92 6.27 24.32
N ASN A 194 0.71 7.43 24.93
CA ASN A 194 1.68 8.51 24.84
C ASN A 194 3.03 8.08 25.43
N ALA A 195 4.09 8.28 24.64
CA ALA A 195 5.45 8.11 25.12
C ALA A 195 5.73 9.04 26.32
N ARG A 196 6.39 8.54 27.36
CA ARG A 196 6.70 9.33 28.56
C ARG A 196 8.03 10.10 28.46
N GLY A 197 8.75 9.93 27.37
CA GLY A 197 10.01 10.61 27.02
C GLY A 197 10.20 10.59 25.50
N GLY A 198 11.42 10.84 25.02
CA GLY A 198 11.75 10.72 23.59
C GLY A 198 11.64 12.00 22.77
N ALA A 199 11.23 13.13 23.36
CA ALA A 199 11.30 14.43 22.69
C ALA A 199 12.75 14.76 22.30
N GLN A 200 12.96 15.07 21.02
CA GLN A 200 14.27 15.38 20.44
C GLN A 200 14.13 15.94 19.03
N SER A 201 15.17 16.61 18.55
CA SER A 201 15.29 17.06 17.16
C SER A 201 16.38 16.26 16.46
N ILE A 202 16.05 15.65 15.32
CA ILE A 202 16.97 14.82 14.53
C ILE A 202 17.05 15.39 13.13
N ASN A 203 18.27 15.61 12.64
CA ASN A 203 18.51 15.86 11.23
C ASN A 203 18.45 14.54 10.47
N MET A 204 17.68 14.51 9.38
CA MET A 204 17.64 13.36 8.50
C MET A 204 19.04 13.10 7.93
N PRO A 205 19.45 11.83 7.79
CA PRO A 205 20.82 11.48 7.42
C PRO A 205 21.19 11.83 5.97
N TYR A 206 20.19 12.07 5.11
CA TYR A 206 20.36 12.34 3.69
C TYR A 206 19.54 13.57 3.28
N LEU A 207 20.02 14.24 2.22
CA LEU A 207 19.22 15.25 1.52
C LEU A 207 18.06 14.57 0.77
N THR A 208 17.02 15.33 0.47
CA THR A 208 15.92 14.84 -0.34
C THR A 208 16.37 14.44 -1.75
N THR A 209 15.70 13.45 -2.33
CA THR A 209 15.90 13.04 -3.75
C THR A 209 15.53 14.17 -4.70
N GLY A 210 15.80 14.05 -6.00
CA GLY A 210 15.32 15.03 -6.99
C GLY A 210 13.79 15.18 -7.00
N GLN A 211 13.07 14.13 -6.61
CA GLN A 211 11.62 14.09 -6.42
C GLN A 211 11.19 14.54 -5.01
N GLY A 212 12.09 15.12 -4.20
CA GLY A 212 11.74 15.69 -2.90
C GLY A 212 11.54 14.67 -1.78
N ASP A 213 11.77 13.38 -2.03
CA ASP A 213 11.52 12.33 -1.04
C ASP A 213 12.64 12.27 0.01
N PHE A 214 12.25 12.01 1.25
CA PHE A 214 13.13 11.51 2.30
C PHE A 214 12.53 10.21 2.84
N ASP A 215 13.35 9.17 2.99
CA ASP A 215 12.96 7.91 3.63
C ASP A 215 14.22 7.33 4.30
N ALA A 216 14.26 7.39 5.63
CA ALA A 216 15.37 6.84 6.38
C ALA A 216 14.93 6.40 7.78
N PHE A 217 15.59 5.37 8.27
CA PHE A 217 15.56 5.02 9.68
C PHE A 217 16.49 5.95 10.47
N VAL A 218 15.98 6.50 11.57
CA VAL A 218 16.74 7.30 12.53
C VAL A 218 16.59 6.73 13.94
N LYS A 219 17.70 6.68 14.67
CA LYS A 219 17.74 6.17 16.04
C LYS A 219 17.27 7.24 17.00
N LEU A 220 16.29 6.91 17.83
CA LEU A 220 15.83 7.78 18.90
C LEU A 220 16.75 7.65 20.11
N GLN A 221 17.24 8.78 20.60
CA GLN A 221 17.91 8.86 21.88
C GLN A 221 16.90 8.66 23.01
N ASN A 222 17.31 8.01 24.10
CA ASN A 222 16.49 7.90 25.29
C ASN A 222 16.52 9.22 26.07
N THR A 223 15.55 10.10 25.81
CA THR A 223 15.43 11.40 26.49
C THR A 223 14.37 11.37 27.58
N THR A 224 14.62 12.11 28.67
CA THR A 224 13.69 12.22 29.80
C THR A 224 12.59 13.24 29.51
N GLY A 225 11.34 12.86 29.67
CA GLY A 225 10.19 13.76 29.55
C GLY A 225 9.99 14.67 30.76
N ALA A 226 9.09 15.64 30.64
CA ALA A 226 8.88 16.70 31.65
C ALA A 226 8.55 16.19 33.07
N ASN A 227 7.95 15.01 33.18
CA ASN A 227 7.59 14.38 34.46
C ASN A 227 8.59 13.31 34.92
N GLY A 228 9.81 13.30 34.37
CA GLY A 228 10.84 12.29 34.68
C GLY A 228 10.66 10.94 33.96
N GLY A 229 9.68 10.83 33.06
CA GLY A 229 9.43 9.63 32.26
C GLY A 229 10.46 9.42 31.14
N HIS A 230 10.49 8.23 30.55
CA HIS A 230 11.40 7.86 29.46
C HIS A 230 10.66 7.02 28.40
N LEU A 231 11.31 6.78 27.27
CA LEU A 231 10.85 5.78 26.32
C LEU A 231 11.06 4.40 26.94
N VAL A 232 9.99 3.61 27.06
CA VAL A 232 10.11 2.23 27.54
C VAL A 232 10.80 1.40 26.46
N PRO A 233 11.81 0.59 26.80
CA PRO A 233 12.44 -0.32 25.84
C PRO A 233 11.42 -1.24 25.16
N GLY A 234 11.54 -1.43 23.84
CA GLY A 234 10.56 -2.20 23.07
C GLY A 234 10.47 -3.66 23.45
N ASN A 235 11.54 -4.24 23.99
CA ASN A 235 11.57 -5.59 24.54
C ASN A 235 11.02 -5.68 25.99
N GLU A 236 10.68 -4.55 26.61
CA GLU A 236 10.14 -4.47 27.98
C GLU A 236 8.69 -3.99 28.02
N THR A 237 8.07 -3.72 26.86
CA THR A 237 6.68 -3.26 26.75
C THR A 237 5.94 -4.04 25.68
N GLN A 238 4.64 -4.22 25.90
CA GLN A 238 3.72 -4.71 24.88
C GLN A 238 2.90 -3.55 24.26
N SER A 239 2.77 -2.43 24.99
CA SER A 239 2.08 -1.24 24.50
C SER A 239 2.88 -0.50 23.43
N ILE A 240 2.19 -0.08 22.38
CA ILE A 240 2.73 0.79 21.33
C ILE A 240 2.88 2.20 21.91
N GLN A 241 4.08 2.77 21.81
CA GLN A 241 4.34 4.15 22.26
C GLN A 241 4.21 5.13 21.10
N THR A 242 3.68 6.32 21.32
CA THR A 242 3.48 7.30 20.24
C THR A 242 4.21 8.62 20.49
N LEU A 243 4.77 9.17 19.41
CA LEU A 243 5.39 10.50 19.36
C LEU A 243 4.82 11.25 18.16
N ASN A 244 4.42 12.51 18.34
CA ASN A 244 4.17 13.39 17.20
C ASN A 244 5.51 13.79 16.57
N MET A 245 5.51 13.93 15.26
CA MET A 245 6.64 14.34 14.44
C MET A 245 6.29 15.64 13.71
N TYR A 246 7.14 16.65 13.84
CA TYR A 246 7.00 17.94 13.17
C TYR A 246 8.26 18.28 12.38
N THR A 247 8.12 18.55 11.10
CA THR A 247 9.25 19.02 10.28
C THR A 247 9.56 20.47 10.61
N ASN A 248 10.81 20.74 10.96
CA ASN A 248 11.26 22.08 11.30
C ASN A 248 11.13 23.04 10.10
N GLY A 249 10.71 24.28 10.34
CA GLY A 249 10.62 25.32 9.30
C GLY A 249 9.33 25.31 8.48
N THR A 250 8.35 24.45 8.77
CA THR A 250 7.03 24.46 8.12
C THR A 250 5.92 24.02 9.07
N LEU A 251 4.68 24.40 8.77
CA LEU A 251 3.49 23.98 9.54
C LEU A 251 2.77 22.78 8.93
N THR A 252 3.18 22.33 7.73
CA THR A 252 2.49 21.25 7.01
C THR A 252 3.08 19.87 7.29
N GLY A 253 4.30 19.79 7.81
CA GLY A 253 4.99 18.52 8.07
C GLY A 253 4.65 17.94 9.43
N ASN A 254 3.41 17.54 9.67
CA ASN A 254 2.98 16.89 10.92
C ASN A 254 2.54 15.44 10.69
N ALA A 255 2.96 14.51 11.55
CA ALA A 255 2.54 13.12 11.55
C ALA A 255 2.78 12.47 12.92
N THR A 256 2.47 11.19 13.07
CA THR A 256 2.72 10.40 14.29
C THR A 256 3.69 9.26 14.00
N ALA A 257 4.67 9.06 14.87
CA ALA A 257 5.49 7.86 14.95
C ALA A 257 4.90 6.87 15.96
N TYR A 258 4.75 5.62 15.53
CA TYR A 258 4.31 4.50 16.34
C TYR A 258 5.52 3.60 16.65
N LEU A 259 5.94 3.56 17.91
CA LEU A 259 7.00 2.71 18.41
C LEU A 259 6.39 1.37 18.76
N VAL A 260 6.53 0.43 17.83
CA VAL A 260 5.83 -0.84 17.82
C VAL A 260 6.75 -1.92 18.41
N PRO A 261 6.36 -2.62 19.48
CA PRO A 261 7.19 -3.66 20.10
C PRO A 261 7.58 -4.79 19.13
N PRO A 262 8.65 -5.57 19.41
CA PRO A 262 9.06 -6.67 18.53
C PRO A 262 8.01 -7.77 18.32
N GLN A 263 7.12 -7.97 19.30
CA GLN A 263 6.11 -9.03 19.32
C GLN A 263 4.72 -8.42 19.44
N GLY A 264 3.71 -9.13 18.93
CA GLY A 264 2.33 -8.67 18.82
C GLY A 264 1.80 -8.88 17.42
N ILE A 265 0.62 -8.36 17.14
CA ILE A 265 -0.03 -8.49 15.84
C ILE A 265 -0.13 -7.10 15.18
N THR A 266 0.04 -7.06 13.87
CA THR A 266 -0.20 -5.87 13.03
C THR A 266 -1.27 -6.20 12.00
N ILE A 267 -2.35 -5.42 11.95
CA ILE A 267 -3.22 -5.40 10.77
C ILE A 267 -2.56 -4.55 9.72
N LEU A 268 -2.28 -5.15 8.57
CA LEU A 268 -1.90 -4.45 7.37
C LEU A 268 -3.11 -4.38 6.44
N SER A 269 -3.71 -3.20 6.33
CA SER A 269 -4.91 -3.01 5.50
C SER A 269 -4.60 -2.20 4.25
N ASP A 270 -5.08 -2.70 3.13
CA ASP A 270 -5.36 -1.86 1.96
C ASP A 270 -6.48 -0.85 2.28
N ILE A 271 -6.72 0.13 1.40
CA ILE A 271 -7.68 1.22 1.67
C ILE A 271 -8.85 1.23 0.68
N ASP A 272 -8.55 1.31 -0.60
CA ASP A 272 -9.56 1.44 -1.65
C ASP A 272 -10.38 0.16 -1.78
N ASP A 273 -11.71 0.30 -1.88
CA ASP A 273 -12.68 -0.79 -1.95
C ASP A 273 -12.65 -1.80 -0.79
N ILE A 274 -11.97 -1.49 0.31
CA ILE A 274 -11.98 -2.29 1.55
C ILE A 274 -12.27 -1.45 2.80
N LEU A 275 -11.67 -0.26 2.95
CA LEU A 275 -11.95 0.67 4.03
C LEU A 275 -12.83 1.83 3.57
N ARG A 276 -12.85 2.09 2.26
CA ARG A 276 -13.68 3.11 1.65
C ARG A 276 -14.31 2.61 0.36
N ILE A 277 -15.36 3.28 -0.08
CA ILE A 277 -15.96 3.05 -1.38
C ILE A 277 -15.16 3.83 -2.43
N THR A 278 -14.53 3.11 -3.37
CA THR A 278 -13.84 3.72 -4.51
C THR A 278 -14.49 3.28 -5.81
N LYS A 279 -14.79 1.99 -5.96
CA LYS A 279 -15.32 1.33 -7.16
C LYS A 279 -14.34 1.42 -8.32
N ILE A 280 -13.11 0.99 -8.11
CA ILE A 280 -12.06 1.07 -9.14
C ILE A 280 -12.46 0.31 -10.42
N TYR A 281 -13.33 -0.69 -10.30
CA TYR A 281 -13.90 -1.48 -11.37
C TYR A 281 -14.99 -0.77 -12.21
N GLN A 282 -15.41 0.45 -11.81
CA GLN A 282 -16.33 1.31 -12.56
C GLN A 282 -15.67 2.66 -12.84
N PRO A 283 -14.94 2.84 -13.96
CA PRO A 283 -14.03 3.98 -14.16
C PRO A 283 -14.63 5.37 -13.86
N LYS A 284 -15.83 5.67 -14.37
CA LYS A 284 -16.50 6.96 -14.13
C LYS A 284 -16.79 7.21 -12.65
N GLU A 285 -17.34 6.20 -11.97
CA GLU A 285 -17.63 6.28 -10.53
C GLU A 285 -16.34 6.28 -9.70
N GLY A 286 -15.36 5.47 -10.09
CA GLY A 286 -14.02 5.39 -9.52
C GLY A 286 -13.31 6.73 -9.47
N LEU A 287 -13.31 7.44 -10.59
CA LEU A 287 -12.74 8.79 -10.70
C LEU A 287 -13.49 9.79 -9.83
N LEU A 288 -14.83 9.78 -9.85
CA LEU A 288 -15.61 10.67 -9.00
C LEU A 288 -15.36 10.40 -7.51
N ASN A 289 -15.32 9.14 -7.09
CA ASN A 289 -15.03 8.78 -5.70
C ASN A 289 -13.59 9.10 -5.31
N SER A 290 -12.63 9.02 -6.23
CA SER A 290 -11.22 9.30 -5.96
C SER A 290 -10.92 10.79 -5.87
N PHE A 291 -11.46 11.59 -6.80
CA PHE A 291 -11.07 12.99 -6.98
C PHE A 291 -12.11 13.97 -6.47
N ALA A 292 -13.41 13.68 -6.58
CA ALA A 292 -14.45 14.67 -6.35
C ALA A 292 -15.29 14.43 -5.08
N ARG A 293 -15.64 13.19 -4.73
CA ARG A 293 -16.61 12.92 -3.65
C ARG A 293 -15.91 12.67 -2.31
N PRO A 294 -16.45 13.22 -1.20
CA PRO A 294 -16.04 12.85 0.16
C PRO A 294 -15.87 11.34 0.31
N PHE A 295 -14.75 10.93 0.90
CA PHE A 295 -14.50 9.50 1.13
C PHE A 295 -15.50 8.97 2.15
N THR A 296 -16.12 7.85 1.80
CA THR A 296 -17.13 7.18 2.63
C THR A 296 -16.63 5.80 3.04
N PRO A 297 -16.82 5.39 4.31
CA PRO A 297 -16.49 4.03 4.72
C PRO A 297 -17.32 3.01 3.95
N TRP A 298 -16.73 1.85 3.70
CA TRP A 298 -17.50 0.71 3.19
C TRP A 298 -18.30 0.07 4.33
N GLU A 299 -19.62 0.22 4.27
CA GLU A 299 -20.57 -0.36 5.24
C GLU A 299 -20.15 -0.08 6.69
N ASN A 300 -20.22 -1.08 7.56
CA ASN A 300 -19.84 -1.02 8.98
C ASN A 300 -18.40 -1.51 9.24
N MET A 301 -17.52 -1.48 8.23
CA MET A 301 -16.10 -1.81 8.42
C MET A 301 -15.40 -1.02 9.54
N PRO A 302 -15.75 0.26 9.82
CA PRO A 302 -15.23 0.97 11.00
C PRO A 302 -15.51 0.25 12.32
N ASP A 303 -16.68 -0.37 12.47
CA ASP A 303 -17.07 -1.09 13.70
C ASP A 303 -16.21 -2.35 13.90
N ILE A 304 -15.86 -3.05 12.81
CA ILE A 304 -14.96 -4.22 12.85
C ILE A 304 -13.58 -3.80 13.35
N TYR A 305 -13.02 -2.71 12.81
CA TYR A 305 -11.70 -2.22 13.18
C TYR A 305 -11.68 -1.65 14.60
N ALA A 306 -12.73 -0.93 15.00
CA ALA A 306 -12.90 -0.45 16.37
C ALA A 306 -12.98 -1.62 17.36
N ASN A 307 -13.73 -2.66 17.04
CA ASN A 307 -13.81 -3.86 17.88
C ASN A 307 -12.47 -4.57 17.99
N TRP A 308 -11.74 -4.77 16.88
CA TRP A 308 -10.39 -5.35 16.95
C TRP A 308 -9.41 -4.50 17.76
N SER A 309 -9.45 -3.17 17.58
CA SER A 309 -8.65 -2.20 18.33
C SER A 309 -8.91 -2.27 19.85
N ALA A 310 -10.16 -2.49 20.24
CA ALA A 310 -10.56 -2.56 21.64
C ALA A 310 -10.36 -3.94 22.29
N SER A 311 -10.46 -5.03 21.51
CA SER A 311 -10.50 -6.40 22.02
C SER A 311 -9.17 -7.15 21.94
N ILE A 312 -8.25 -6.74 21.05
CA ILE A 312 -6.97 -7.41 20.87
C ILE A 312 -5.86 -6.54 21.49
N PRO A 313 -5.13 -7.04 22.51
CA PRO A 313 -4.03 -6.30 23.09
C PRO A 313 -2.86 -6.16 22.11
N ASP A 314 -2.11 -5.06 22.23
CA ASP A 314 -0.83 -4.83 21.53
C ASP A 314 -0.94 -4.86 19.99
N PHE A 315 -2.12 -4.44 19.53
CA PHE A 315 -2.58 -4.55 18.16
C PHE A 315 -2.27 -3.28 17.38
N HIS A 316 -1.35 -3.38 16.42
CA HIS A 316 -0.94 -2.24 15.60
C HIS A 316 -1.72 -2.19 14.28
N PHE A 317 -2.12 -1.00 13.85
CA PHE A 317 -2.67 -0.79 12.52
C PHE A 317 -1.62 -0.18 11.59
N HIS A 318 -1.47 -0.76 10.41
CA HIS A 318 -0.66 -0.24 9.33
C HIS A 318 -1.52 -0.16 8.06
N TYR A 319 -1.68 1.04 7.54
CA TYR A 319 -2.44 1.30 6.33
C TYR A 319 -1.50 1.43 5.14
N LEU A 320 -1.76 0.68 4.07
CA LEU A 320 -0.91 0.65 2.89
C LEU A 320 -1.77 0.89 1.66
N THR A 321 -1.42 1.92 0.87
CA THR A 321 -1.98 2.14 -0.46
C THR A 321 -0.88 2.27 -1.50
N THR A 322 -1.15 1.88 -2.74
CA THR A 322 -0.25 2.12 -3.88
C THR A 322 -0.59 3.40 -4.64
N THR A 323 -1.53 4.20 -4.11
CA THR A 323 -1.83 5.54 -4.59
C THR A 323 -0.62 6.46 -4.41
N PRO A 324 -0.33 7.37 -5.36
CA PRO A 324 0.81 8.30 -5.28
C PRO A 324 0.81 9.16 -4.01
N GLU A 325 1.99 9.39 -3.46
CA GLU A 325 2.20 10.12 -2.22
C GLU A 325 1.56 11.54 -2.19
N GLN A 326 1.42 12.19 -3.34
CA GLN A 326 0.81 13.52 -3.44
C GLN A 326 -0.60 13.62 -2.84
N VAL A 327 -1.40 12.54 -2.90
CA VAL A 327 -2.80 12.56 -2.42
C VAL A 327 -2.96 11.93 -1.04
N THR A 328 -1.87 11.48 -0.41
CA THR A 328 -1.90 10.75 0.86
C THR A 328 -2.56 11.54 2.00
N ARG A 329 -2.50 12.87 2.00
CA ARG A 329 -3.18 13.69 3.03
C ARG A 329 -4.68 13.42 3.11
N ASN A 330 -5.35 13.31 1.96
CA ASN A 330 -6.78 13.06 1.91
C ASN A 330 -7.13 11.67 2.42
N TYR A 331 -6.27 10.68 2.15
CA TYR A 331 -6.39 9.33 2.72
C TYR A 331 -6.18 9.33 4.23
N MET A 332 -5.14 10.00 4.73
CA MET A 332 -4.86 10.09 6.17
C MET A 332 -6.00 10.78 6.93
N GLU A 333 -6.54 11.88 6.39
CA GLU A 333 -7.68 12.58 6.99
C GLU A 333 -8.90 11.66 7.12
N PHE A 334 -9.25 10.94 6.05
CA PHE A 334 -10.35 9.98 6.08
C PHE A 334 -10.07 8.83 7.07
N ILE A 335 -8.88 8.23 7.00
CA ILE A 335 -8.51 7.09 7.84
C ILE A 335 -8.56 7.48 9.32
N TYR A 336 -7.89 8.55 9.74
CA TYR A 336 -7.84 8.90 11.17
C TYR A 336 -9.13 9.53 11.71
N LYS A 337 -10.06 9.94 10.83
CA LYS A 337 -11.43 10.29 11.23
C LYS A 337 -12.32 9.07 11.47
N THR A 338 -12.00 7.93 10.87
CA THR A 338 -12.94 6.82 10.70
C THR A 338 -12.44 5.50 11.31
N TYR A 339 -11.12 5.30 11.35
CA TYR A 339 -10.44 4.08 11.73
C TYR A 339 -9.39 4.34 12.82
N PRO A 340 -8.96 3.30 13.55
CA PRO A 340 -7.94 3.42 14.59
C PRO A 340 -6.64 4.09 14.13
N LEU A 341 -5.95 4.73 15.06
CA LEU A 341 -4.62 5.28 14.82
C LEU A 341 -3.64 4.18 14.39
N GLY A 342 -2.77 4.49 13.44
CA GLY A 342 -1.83 3.55 12.88
C GLY A 342 -0.80 4.20 11.97
N SER A 343 0.26 3.46 11.65
CA SER A 343 1.29 3.91 10.69
C SER A 343 0.80 3.79 9.24
N PHE A 344 1.49 4.42 8.30
CA PHE A 344 1.05 4.53 6.92
C PHE A 344 2.20 4.28 5.94
N ASP A 345 1.92 3.59 4.85
CA ASP A 345 2.78 3.53 3.67
C ASP A 345 1.96 3.87 2.41
N THR A 346 2.60 4.58 1.49
CA THR A 346 2.02 5.03 0.21
C THR A 346 3.05 4.81 -0.89
N ARG A 347 2.66 4.92 -2.17
CA ARG A 347 3.63 4.83 -3.27
C ARG A 347 4.59 6.04 -3.26
N PRO A 348 5.91 5.83 -3.02
CA PRO A 348 6.88 6.92 -3.04
C PRO A 348 7.08 7.47 -4.47
N LEU A 349 7.55 8.71 -4.58
CA LEU A 349 7.85 9.35 -5.87
C LEU A 349 9.23 8.97 -6.43
N ASN A 350 10.11 8.43 -5.58
CA ASN A 350 11.42 8.00 -6.00
C ASN A 350 11.37 6.63 -6.72
N PHE A 351 11.58 6.66 -8.03
CA PHE A 351 11.66 5.47 -8.89
C PHE A 351 13.08 4.94 -9.10
N SER A 352 14.09 5.44 -8.36
CA SER A 352 15.48 4.96 -8.47
C SER A 352 15.66 3.48 -8.09
N ASP A 353 14.67 2.91 -7.41
CA ASP A 353 14.60 1.47 -7.13
C ASP A 353 13.59 0.82 -8.09
N VAL A 354 14.10 -0.07 -8.94
CA VAL A 354 13.31 -0.80 -9.95
C VAL A 354 12.17 -1.60 -9.29
N GLN A 355 12.38 -2.18 -8.10
CA GLN A 355 11.33 -2.91 -7.38
C GLN A 355 10.28 -1.97 -6.78
N ALA A 356 10.70 -0.81 -6.28
CA ALA A 356 9.79 0.26 -5.87
C ALA A 356 9.01 0.86 -7.04
N THR A 357 9.35 0.52 -8.29
CA THR A 357 8.63 0.97 -9.50
C THR A 357 7.74 -0.12 -10.09
N LEU A 358 8.22 -1.37 -10.16
CA LEU A 358 7.56 -2.47 -10.85
C LEU A 358 6.66 -3.32 -9.95
N SER A 359 6.84 -3.27 -8.63
CA SER A 359 6.08 -4.07 -7.65
C SER A 359 6.00 -3.36 -6.30
N ILE A 360 5.52 -2.11 -6.32
CA ILE A 360 5.44 -1.19 -5.18
C ILE A 360 4.87 -1.85 -3.92
N ARG A 361 3.71 -2.51 -4.02
CA ARG A 361 3.08 -3.16 -2.87
C ARG A 361 3.99 -4.22 -2.26
N ARG A 362 4.61 -5.06 -3.09
CA ARG A 362 5.55 -6.09 -2.62
C ARG A 362 6.76 -5.46 -1.92
N PHE A 363 7.33 -4.41 -2.50
CA PHE A 363 8.46 -3.69 -1.90
C PHE A 363 8.11 -3.13 -0.49
N LEU A 364 6.94 -2.51 -0.34
CA LEU A 364 6.48 -1.98 0.94
C LEU A 364 6.18 -3.09 1.95
N LEU A 365 5.55 -4.19 1.51
CA LEU A 365 5.31 -5.38 2.32
C LEU A 365 6.61 -6.02 2.82
N ASP A 366 7.59 -6.24 1.94
CA ASP A 366 8.89 -6.79 2.32
C ASP A 366 9.57 -5.91 3.38
N LYS A 367 9.54 -4.59 3.20
CA LYS A 367 10.15 -3.65 4.14
C LYS A 367 9.55 -3.78 5.54
N ILE A 368 8.22 -3.78 5.69
CA ILE A 368 7.61 -3.87 7.03
C ILE A 368 7.76 -5.26 7.66
N PHE A 369 7.67 -6.34 6.87
CA PHE A 369 7.90 -7.71 7.38
C PHE A 369 9.33 -7.91 7.86
N GLN A 370 10.32 -7.40 7.13
CA GLN A 370 11.73 -7.43 7.52
C GLN A 370 12.06 -6.51 8.70
N THR A 371 11.31 -5.41 8.84
CA THR A 371 11.45 -4.50 9.98
C THR A 371 10.98 -5.16 11.29
N PHE A 372 9.96 -6.02 11.22
CA PHE A 372 9.34 -6.68 12.37
C PHE A 372 9.35 -8.21 12.26
N PRO A 373 10.52 -8.86 12.31
CA PRO A 373 10.65 -10.29 12.00
C PRO A 373 9.93 -11.22 13.00
N GLN A 374 9.57 -10.71 14.19
CA GLN A 374 8.88 -11.46 15.23
C GLN A 374 7.39 -11.10 15.37
N ARG A 375 6.91 -10.07 14.68
CA ARG A 375 5.48 -9.71 14.70
C ARG A 375 4.70 -10.63 13.77
N LYS A 376 3.43 -10.77 14.10
CA LYS A 376 2.45 -11.45 13.27
C LYS A 376 1.63 -10.44 12.48
N PHE A 377 1.18 -10.81 11.30
CA PHE A 377 0.45 -9.96 10.38
C PHE A 377 -0.90 -10.56 10.00
N ILE A 378 -1.91 -9.70 9.98
CA ILE A 378 -3.21 -9.96 9.36
C ILE A 378 -3.28 -9.04 8.14
N LEU A 379 -3.36 -9.62 6.95
CA LEU A 379 -3.42 -8.87 5.69
C LEU A 379 -4.88 -8.70 5.30
N VAL A 380 -5.31 -7.45 5.09
CA VAL A 380 -6.69 -7.10 4.72
C VAL A 380 -6.67 -6.35 3.39
N GLY A 381 -7.54 -6.76 2.46
CA GLY A 381 -7.63 -6.15 1.13
C GLY A 381 -8.88 -6.61 0.40
N ASP A 382 -8.88 -6.49 -0.93
CA ASP A 382 -10.02 -6.83 -1.76
C ASP A 382 -9.59 -7.50 -3.08
N THR A 383 -10.56 -7.99 -3.86
CA THR A 383 -10.32 -8.73 -5.10
C THR A 383 -10.06 -7.86 -6.33
N THR A 384 -10.29 -6.55 -6.28
CA THR A 384 -10.16 -5.64 -7.43
C THR A 384 -8.71 -5.23 -7.68
N ASN A 385 -7.85 -5.34 -6.66
CA ASN A 385 -6.43 -5.04 -6.71
C ASN A 385 -5.59 -6.28 -7.09
N SER A 386 -5.09 -6.31 -8.33
CA SER A 386 -4.32 -7.44 -8.86
C SER A 386 -2.99 -7.67 -8.13
N ASP A 387 -2.39 -6.60 -7.60
CA ASP A 387 -1.17 -6.68 -6.79
C ASP A 387 -1.43 -7.25 -5.40
N VAL A 388 -2.57 -6.96 -4.75
CA VAL A 388 -3.03 -7.62 -3.51
C VAL A 388 -3.16 -9.12 -3.72
N MET A 389 -3.88 -9.50 -4.79
CA MET A 389 -4.14 -10.90 -5.15
C MET A 389 -2.86 -11.71 -5.44
N LYS A 390 -1.77 -11.02 -5.83
CA LYS A 390 -0.45 -11.63 -6.04
C LYS A 390 0.44 -11.57 -4.78
N ALA A 391 0.53 -10.41 -4.15
CA ALA A 391 1.51 -10.15 -3.11
C ALA A 391 1.13 -10.80 -1.78
N TYR A 392 -0.14 -10.74 -1.36
CA TYR A 392 -0.56 -11.26 -0.05
C TYR A 392 -0.34 -12.78 0.10
N PRO A 393 -0.76 -13.64 -0.85
CA PRO A 393 -0.45 -15.06 -0.75
C PRO A 393 1.07 -15.34 -0.85
N ALA A 394 1.83 -14.50 -1.55
CA ALA A 394 3.29 -14.63 -1.59
C ALA A 394 3.92 -14.30 -0.23
N MET A 395 3.43 -13.28 0.50
CA MET A 395 3.91 -12.96 1.84
C MET A 395 3.74 -14.14 2.81
N TYR A 396 2.62 -14.87 2.72
CA TYR A 396 2.41 -16.08 3.53
C TYR A 396 3.46 -17.16 3.27
N LYS A 397 3.85 -17.34 2.01
CA LYS A 397 4.82 -18.36 1.57
C LYS A 397 6.25 -17.97 1.87
N ASP A 398 6.58 -16.70 1.68
CA ASP A 398 7.96 -16.19 1.78
C ASP A 398 8.34 -15.83 3.22
N TYR A 399 7.37 -15.49 4.08
CA TYR A 399 7.56 -15.18 5.50
C TYR A 399 6.77 -16.17 6.38
N PRO A 400 7.20 -17.45 6.41
CA PRO A 400 6.47 -18.48 7.12
C PRO A 400 6.33 -18.13 8.61
N ASN A 401 5.17 -18.42 9.16
CA ASN A 401 4.76 -18.10 10.53
C ASN A 401 4.51 -16.61 10.83
N GLN A 402 4.76 -15.66 9.92
CA GLN A 402 4.44 -14.25 10.19
C GLN A 402 3.00 -13.91 9.80
N VAL A 403 2.46 -14.46 8.72
CA VAL A 403 1.07 -14.19 8.30
C VAL A 403 0.09 -15.12 9.03
N LEU A 404 -0.81 -14.57 9.84
CA LEU A 404 -1.90 -15.31 10.50
C LEU A 404 -3.07 -15.48 9.55
N CYS A 405 -3.51 -14.36 8.96
CA CYS A 405 -4.73 -14.28 8.17
C CYS A 405 -4.50 -13.47 6.89
N ILE A 406 -5.16 -13.88 5.81
CA ILE A 406 -5.39 -13.08 4.60
C ILE A 406 -6.90 -12.93 4.41
N LEU A 407 -7.43 -11.74 4.67
CA LEU A 407 -8.85 -11.43 4.60
C LEU A 407 -9.12 -10.55 3.38
N LEU A 408 -9.90 -11.04 2.43
CA LEU A 408 -10.15 -10.35 1.16
C LEU A 408 -11.65 -10.12 0.95
N ARG A 409 -12.06 -8.85 0.78
CA ARG A 409 -13.41 -8.55 0.31
C ARG A 409 -13.56 -9.05 -1.12
N ASN A 410 -14.55 -9.91 -1.35
CA ASN A 410 -14.91 -10.39 -2.67
C ASN A 410 -15.94 -9.44 -3.31
N THR A 411 -15.42 -8.37 -3.92
CA THR A 411 -16.22 -7.33 -4.60
C THR A 411 -17.08 -7.93 -5.71
N SER A 412 -16.58 -8.92 -6.45
CA SER A 412 -17.34 -9.59 -7.52
C SER A 412 -18.59 -10.32 -7.03
N ALA A 413 -18.64 -10.66 -5.73
CA ALA A 413 -19.78 -11.34 -5.11
C ALA A 413 -20.84 -10.37 -4.55
N THR A 414 -20.47 -9.12 -4.26
CA THR A 414 -21.39 -8.12 -3.67
C THR A 414 -21.77 -7.01 -4.65
N ASP A 415 -20.88 -6.68 -5.58
CA ASP A 415 -20.98 -5.49 -6.41
C ASP A 415 -21.28 -5.93 -7.84
N SER A 416 -22.56 -5.83 -8.23
CA SER A 416 -23.03 -6.34 -9.53
C SER A 416 -22.32 -5.69 -10.74
N GLY A 417 -21.79 -4.48 -10.55
CA GLY A 417 -21.00 -3.74 -11.52
C GLY A 417 -19.55 -4.20 -11.65
N ASP A 418 -19.04 -5.00 -10.72
CA ASP A 418 -17.69 -5.54 -10.79
C ASP A 418 -17.64 -6.74 -11.76
N LYS A 419 -16.70 -6.64 -12.70
CA LYS A 419 -16.40 -7.65 -13.73
C LYS A 419 -14.89 -7.84 -13.87
N PHE A 420 -14.10 -7.33 -12.91
CA PHE A 420 -12.66 -7.44 -12.94
C PHE A 420 -12.26 -8.89 -12.64
N PRO A 421 -11.52 -9.54 -13.54
CA PRO A 421 -11.00 -10.87 -13.26
C PRO A 421 -9.87 -10.78 -12.23
N TYR A 422 -9.84 -11.74 -11.31
CA TYR A 422 -8.78 -11.88 -10.33
C TYR A 422 -8.25 -13.31 -10.31
N ASN A 423 -6.95 -13.46 -10.05
CA ASN A 423 -6.28 -14.76 -10.04
C ASN A 423 -6.12 -15.26 -8.59
N THR A 424 -6.66 -16.45 -8.29
CA THR A 424 -6.56 -17.08 -6.98
C THR A 424 -5.49 -18.18 -6.89
N GLU A 425 -4.69 -18.40 -7.93
CA GLU A 425 -3.63 -19.42 -7.97
C GLU A 425 -2.60 -19.25 -6.84
N GLY A 426 -2.30 -18.01 -6.45
CA GLY A 426 -1.40 -17.71 -5.33
C GLY A 426 -1.82 -18.38 -4.01
N PHE A 427 -3.12 -18.58 -3.80
CA PHE A 427 -3.70 -19.19 -2.59
C PHE A 427 -3.58 -20.71 -2.57
N LYS A 428 -3.17 -21.33 -3.68
CA LYS A 428 -2.94 -22.77 -3.72
C LYS A 428 -1.89 -23.14 -2.67
N ASP A 429 -2.17 -24.22 -1.94
CA ASP A 429 -1.34 -24.77 -0.86
C ASP A 429 -1.29 -23.92 0.42
N ILE A 430 -2.05 -22.82 0.50
CA ILE A 430 -2.31 -22.11 1.78
C ILE A 430 -3.46 -22.84 2.49
N PRO A 431 -3.34 -23.19 3.78
CA PRO A 431 -4.45 -23.79 4.52
C PRO A 431 -5.65 -22.85 4.56
N GLN A 432 -6.86 -23.40 4.34
CA GLN A 432 -8.09 -22.61 4.29
C GLN A 432 -8.32 -21.76 5.56
N ASN A 433 -7.85 -22.21 6.73
CA ASN A 433 -7.99 -21.44 7.98
C ASN A 433 -7.18 -20.13 7.99
N ASN A 434 -6.21 -19.97 7.09
CA ASN A 434 -5.35 -18.79 7.01
C ASN A 434 -5.83 -17.75 5.99
N TYR A 435 -6.91 -18.01 5.24
CA TYR A 435 -7.47 -16.99 4.36
C TYR A 435 -8.99 -17.07 4.27
N MET A 436 -9.63 -15.93 3.99
CA MET A 436 -11.05 -15.87 3.71
C MET A 436 -11.38 -14.77 2.71
N PHE A 437 -12.09 -15.16 1.65
CA PHE A 437 -12.83 -14.27 0.78
C PHE A 437 -14.21 -14.02 1.41
N PHE A 438 -14.40 -12.84 1.96
CA PHE A 438 -15.62 -12.45 2.66
C PHE A 438 -16.44 -11.48 1.82
N LYS A 439 -17.74 -11.33 2.11
CA LYS A 439 -18.65 -10.53 1.29
C LYS A 439 -18.97 -9.21 1.95
N VAL A 440 -19.30 -9.22 3.23
CA VAL A 440 -19.66 -8.03 4.02
C VAL A 440 -18.83 -7.97 5.30
N PRO A 441 -18.62 -6.80 5.93
CA PRO A 441 -17.78 -6.69 7.12
C PRO A 441 -18.24 -7.61 8.25
N ASP A 442 -19.54 -7.86 8.39
CA ASP A 442 -20.11 -8.77 9.40
C ASP A 442 -19.60 -10.21 9.30
N ASP A 443 -19.14 -10.66 8.12
CA ASP A 443 -18.53 -11.98 7.95
C ASP A 443 -17.21 -12.11 8.75
N LEU A 444 -16.58 -10.99 9.11
CA LEU A 444 -15.35 -10.92 9.91
C LEU A 444 -15.62 -10.97 11.42
N THR A 445 -16.88 -10.90 11.84
CA THR A 445 -17.24 -10.97 13.26
C THR A 445 -17.00 -12.37 13.81
N ASN A 446 -16.62 -12.44 15.09
CA ASN A 446 -16.38 -13.69 15.82
C ASN A 446 -15.26 -14.58 15.26
N LEU A 447 -14.39 -14.06 14.39
CA LEU A 447 -13.16 -14.74 14.00
C LEU A 447 -12.11 -14.63 15.11
N ASP A 448 -11.46 -15.73 15.44
CA ASP A 448 -10.28 -15.74 16.31
C ASP A 448 -9.01 -15.51 15.47
N VAL A 449 -8.92 -14.29 14.93
CA VAL A 449 -7.80 -13.87 14.08
C VAL A 449 -6.47 -13.85 14.84
N ALA A 450 -6.50 -13.69 16.16
CA ALA A 450 -5.30 -13.69 17.01
C ALA A 450 -4.62 -15.07 17.07
N ASN A 451 -5.40 -16.15 17.01
CA ASN A 451 -4.90 -17.53 16.94
C ASN A 451 -4.88 -18.11 15.52
N GLY A 452 -4.99 -17.26 14.48
CA GLY A 452 -4.95 -17.69 13.08
C GLY A 452 -6.17 -18.51 12.63
N GLN A 453 -7.31 -18.40 13.31
CA GLN A 453 -8.59 -18.99 12.89
C GLN A 453 -9.40 -17.95 12.10
N CYS A 454 -9.01 -17.76 10.84
CA CYS A 454 -9.47 -16.64 10.01
C CYS A 454 -10.63 -17.01 9.08
N TYR A 455 -11.15 -18.23 9.20
CA TYR A 455 -12.13 -18.79 8.27
C TYR A 455 -13.47 -19.07 8.95
N ASN A 456 -14.51 -18.40 8.46
CA ASN A 456 -15.89 -18.72 8.78
C ASN A 456 -16.44 -19.71 7.74
N ALA A 457 -16.64 -20.96 8.16
CA ALA A 457 -17.09 -22.05 7.28
C ALA A 457 -18.49 -21.84 6.67
N THR A 458 -19.29 -20.90 7.21
CA THR A 458 -20.61 -20.58 6.65
C THR A 458 -20.52 -19.72 5.39
N ILE A 459 -19.37 -19.11 5.12
CA ILE A 459 -19.16 -18.19 3.99
C ILE A 459 -18.58 -18.97 2.79
N PRO A 460 -19.33 -19.12 1.68
CA PRO A 460 -18.84 -19.83 0.50
C PRO A 460 -17.65 -19.11 -0.15
N GLN A 461 -16.53 -19.81 -0.27
CA GLN A 461 -15.27 -19.24 -0.77
C GLN A 461 -15.17 -19.25 -2.30
N ASN A 462 -15.65 -20.33 -2.95
CA ASN A 462 -15.62 -20.49 -4.41
C ASN A 462 -14.24 -20.22 -5.06
N VAL A 463 -13.17 -20.61 -4.38
CA VAL A 463 -11.79 -20.44 -4.87
C VAL A 463 -11.46 -21.56 -5.87
N THR A 464 -11.07 -21.17 -7.08
CA THR A 464 -10.76 -22.11 -8.17
C THR A 464 -9.27 -22.37 -8.35
N PHE A 465 -8.41 -21.61 -7.66
CA PHE A 465 -6.96 -21.56 -7.85
C PHE A 465 -6.55 -21.22 -9.30
N LYS A 466 -7.38 -20.42 -9.96
CA LYS A 466 -7.22 -19.91 -11.33
C LYS A 466 -7.78 -18.49 -11.40
N THR A 467 -7.68 -17.87 -12.57
CA THR A 467 -8.42 -16.64 -12.87
C THR A 467 -9.92 -16.90 -12.82
N GLN A 468 -10.63 -16.11 -12.02
CA GLN A 468 -12.07 -16.14 -11.83
C GLN A 468 -12.66 -14.72 -11.82
N GLY A 469 -13.99 -14.59 -11.82
CA GLY A 469 -14.65 -13.28 -11.93
C GLY A 469 -14.76 -12.73 -13.35
N LEU A 470 -14.57 -13.57 -14.39
CA LEU A 470 -14.72 -13.13 -15.78
C LEU A 470 -16.19 -12.76 -16.09
N PRO A 471 -16.42 -11.85 -17.06
CA PRO A 471 -17.75 -11.52 -17.54
C PRO A 471 -18.57 -12.78 -17.90
N PHE A 472 -19.87 -12.74 -17.58
CA PHE A 472 -20.82 -13.82 -17.86
C PHE A 472 -20.52 -15.17 -17.19
N GLY A 473 -19.68 -15.21 -16.14
CA GLY A 473 -19.40 -16.43 -15.38
C GLY A 473 -18.46 -17.41 -16.08
N LEU A 474 -17.79 -16.97 -17.15
CA LEU A 474 -16.70 -17.72 -17.75
C LEU A 474 -15.62 -17.95 -16.67
N GLY A 475 -15.09 -19.17 -16.52
CA GLY A 475 -14.11 -19.49 -15.47
C GLY A 475 -14.69 -19.89 -14.09
N ASN A 476 -15.96 -19.63 -13.81
CA ASN A 476 -16.62 -20.09 -12.58
C ASN A 476 -17.19 -21.52 -12.75
N SER A 477 -16.34 -22.53 -12.99
CA SER A 477 -16.81 -23.94 -12.97
C SER A 477 -15.68 -24.94 -12.73
N ALA A 478 -15.74 -25.63 -11.59
CA ALA A 478 -15.25 -27.00 -11.50
C ALA A 478 -16.30 -27.93 -12.16
N GLY A 479 -16.04 -28.35 -13.40
CA GLY A 479 -16.76 -29.45 -14.07
C GLY A 479 -17.92 -29.10 -15.03
N THR A 480 -17.70 -29.37 -16.33
CA THR A 480 -18.67 -29.50 -17.46
C THR A 480 -19.46 -28.24 -17.89
N LYS A 481 -19.60 -27.82 -19.16
CA LYS A 481 -19.53 -28.45 -20.49
C LYS A 481 -18.89 -27.48 -21.51
N SER A 482 -18.21 -28.01 -22.53
CA SER A 482 -17.68 -27.23 -23.67
C SER A 482 -18.78 -26.38 -24.34
N PRO A 483 -18.47 -25.15 -24.79
CA PRO A 483 -19.45 -24.33 -25.51
C PRO A 483 -19.77 -24.95 -26.87
N PRO A 484 -20.99 -24.72 -27.43
CA PRO A 484 -21.38 -25.29 -28.71
C PRO A 484 -20.51 -24.72 -29.84
N ALA A 485 -20.13 -25.58 -30.79
CA ALA A 485 -19.25 -25.29 -31.92
C ALA A 485 -19.74 -24.14 -32.85
N SER A 486 -20.95 -23.61 -32.64
CA SER A 486 -21.48 -22.45 -33.36
C SER A 486 -20.83 -21.12 -32.97
N TRP A 487 -20.07 -21.04 -31.87
CA TRP A 487 -19.41 -19.79 -31.44
C TRP A 487 -18.07 -19.50 -32.13
N ALA A 488 -17.39 -20.50 -32.68
CA ALA A 488 -16.14 -20.29 -33.44
C ALA A 488 -16.37 -19.48 -34.73
N LEU A 489 -17.60 -19.48 -35.25
CA LEU A 489 -18.00 -18.71 -36.44
C LEU A 489 -18.37 -17.25 -36.13
N ALA A 490 -18.85 -16.94 -34.92
CA ALA A 490 -19.22 -15.58 -34.53
C ALA A 490 -17.99 -14.72 -34.17
N VAL A 491 -16.98 -15.32 -33.52
CA VAL A 491 -15.71 -14.64 -33.21
C VAL A 491 -14.88 -14.42 -34.49
N GLY A 492 -14.94 -15.33 -35.46
CA GLY A 492 -14.26 -15.18 -36.75
C GLY A 492 -14.82 -14.07 -37.64
N LEU A 493 -16.10 -13.74 -37.52
CA LEU A 493 -16.74 -12.67 -38.31
C LEU A 493 -16.53 -11.27 -37.72
N PHE A 494 -16.29 -11.15 -36.41
CA PHE A 494 -16.01 -9.86 -35.78
C PHE A 494 -14.55 -9.40 -36.03
N VAL A 495 -13.62 -10.34 -36.21
CA VAL A 495 -12.19 -10.05 -36.47
C VAL A 495 -11.91 -9.69 -37.94
N MET A 496 -12.75 -10.09 -38.90
CA MET A 496 -12.55 -9.75 -40.33
C MET A 496 -13.25 -8.45 -40.79
N GLY A 497 -14.05 -7.80 -39.94
CA GLY A 497 -14.80 -6.58 -40.31
C GLY A 497 -14.08 -5.24 -40.04
N LEU A 498 -12.99 -5.25 -39.28
CA LEU A 498 -12.27 -4.03 -38.85
C LEU A 498 -10.96 -3.78 -39.63
N GLY A 499 -10.65 -4.60 -40.64
CA GLY A 499 -9.48 -4.44 -41.51
C GLY A 499 -9.70 -3.60 -42.76
N SER A 500 -10.87 -2.95 -42.91
CA SER A 500 -11.17 -2.11 -44.08
C SER A 500 -11.98 -0.90 -43.69
N LEU A 501 -11.38 0.00 -42.91
CA LEU A 501 -11.60 1.45 -42.86
C LEU A 501 -10.77 2.05 -41.71
N LEU A 502 -9.46 2.22 -41.94
CA LEU A 502 -8.56 3.31 -41.50
C LEU A 502 -7.11 2.92 -41.78
#